data_AF-A0A8T3TUY4-F1
#
_entry.id   AF-A0A8T3TUY4-F1
#
_cell.length_a   1.000
_cell.length_b   1.000
_cell.length_c   1.000
_cell.angle_alpha   90.00
_cell.angle_beta   90.00
_cell.angle_gamma   90.00
#
_symmetry.space_group_name_H-M   'P 1'
#
loop_
_entity.id
_entity.type
_entity.pdbx_description
1 polymer ?
#
loop_
_entity_poly.entity_id
_entity_poly.type
_entity_poly.pdbx_seq_one_letter_code
_entity_poly.pdbx_strand_id
1 'polypeptide(L)'
;MTLAGQEIQANLRRFVKRWTSYAGSEKAEAQTFLNELFACYGTDRQAAGVHFEENQPRPDGGRGFLDALWPGHCLIEMKRPAEAARLPAHRQQPLDYWRDSADAASDRPAVDYVVLCAFARFE
;
A
#
# COMPACT_ATOMS: atom_id res chain seq x y z
N MET A 1 17.80 -2.68 13.88
CA MET A 1 18.83 -3.68 13.50
C MET A 1 18.42 -4.25 12.17
N THR A 2 19.34 -4.39 11.22
CA THR A 2 19.04 -4.97 9.90
C THR A 2 18.86 -6.48 10.06
N LEU A 3 17.72 -7.01 9.62
CA LEU A 3 17.46 -8.46 9.64
C LEU A 3 18.32 -9.18 8.60
N ALA A 4 18.75 -10.40 8.92
CA ALA A 4 19.36 -11.27 7.93
C ALA A 4 18.30 -11.76 6.92
N GLY A 5 18.71 -12.05 5.68
CA GLY A 5 17.79 -12.48 4.64
C GLY A 5 16.97 -13.74 5.00
N GLN A 6 17.54 -14.65 5.79
CA GLN A 6 16.84 -15.84 6.29
C GLN A 6 15.72 -15.50 7.27
N GLU A 7 15.91 -14.48 8.11
CA GLU A 7 14.89 -14.00 9.05
C GLU A 7 13.75 -13.35 8.28
N ILE A 8 14.06 -12.51 7.28
CA ILE A 8 13.07 -11.90 6.39
C ILE A 8 12.25 -12.99 5.70
N GLN A 9 12.89 -14.01 5.12
CA GLN A 9 12.18 -15.13 4.48
C GLN A 9 11.28 -15.89 5.46
N ALA A 10 11.76 -16.15 6.68
CA ALA A 10 10.97 -16.84 7.70
C ALA A 10 9.74 -16.02 8.10
N ASN A 11 9.88 -14.70 8.24
CA ASN A 11 8.79 -13.79 8.57
C ASN A 11 7.78 -13.73 7.42
N LEU A 12 8.24 -13.55 6.17
CA LEU A 12 7.38 -13.54 4.99
C LEU A 12 6.59 -14.85 4.83
N ARG A 13 7.18 -16.02 5.12
CA ARG A 13 6.45 -17.29 5.09
C ARG A 13 5.29 -17.33 6.08
N ARG A 14 5.49 -16.80 7.30
CA ARG A 14 4.41 -16.70 8.31
C ARG A 14 3.33 -15.71 7.88
N PHE A 15 3.75 -14.57 7.36
CA PHE A 15 2.87 -13.54 6.81
C PHE A 15 1.98 -14.09 5.70
N VAL A 16 2.57 -14.74 4.68
CA VAL A 16 1.83 -15.36 3.58
C VAL A 16 0.84 -16.40 4.12
N LYS A 17 1.25 -17.26 5.05
CA LYS A 17 0.34 -18.27 5.65
C LYS A 17 -0.87 -17.63 6.32
N ARG A 18 -0.69 -16.50 7.01
CA ARG A 18 -1.77 -15.78 7.70
C ARG A 18 -2.75 -15.15 6.73
N TRP A 19 -2.26 -14.51 5.68
CA TRP A 19 -3.09 -13.68 4.80
C TRP A 19 -3.62 -14.41 3.56
N THR A 20 -3.05 -15.55 3.17
CA THR A 20 -3.53 -16.33 2.01
C THR A 20 -4.97 -16.83 2.21
N SER A 21 -5.35 -17.20 3.44
CA SER A 21 -6.70 -17.67 3.75
C SER A 21 -7.64 -16.55 4.21
N TYR A 22 -7.19 -15.30 4.22
CA TYR A 22 -8.02 -14.20 4.68
C TYR A 22 -9.12 -13.88 3.64
N ALA A 23 -10.37 -13.92 4.07
CA ALA A 23 -11.55 -13.66 3.25
C ALA A 23 -12.47 -12.59 3.85
N GLY A 24 -11.95 -11.79 4.81
CA GLY A 24 -12.71 -10.74 5.49
C GLY A 24 -12.82 -9.43 4.70
N SER A 25 -13.25 -8.37 5.37
CA SER A 25 -13.42 -7.04 4.77
C SER A 25 -12.13 -6.22 4.77
N GLU A 26 -11.84 -5.55 3.67
CA GLU A 26 -10.71 -4.60 3.48
C GLU A 26 -10.53 -3.61 4.64
N LYS A 27 -11.58 -2.84 4.98
CA LYS A 27 -11.50 -1.76 5.96
C LYS A 27 -11.09 -2.24 7.36
N ALA A 28 -11.29 -3.52 7.69
CA ALA A 28 -10.95 -4.06 9.00
C ALA A 28 -9.45 -4.37 9.14
N GLU A 29 -8.76 -4.71 8.05
CA GLU A 29 -7.44 -5.36 8.13
C GLU A 29 -6.37 -4.77 7.20
N ALA A 30 -6.70 -3.79 6.35
CA ALA A 30 -5.75 -3.15 5.44
C ALA A 30 -4.50 -2.61 6.16
N GLN A 31 -4.70 -1.82 7.22
CA GLN A 31 -3.60 -1.26 8.00
C GLN A 31 -2.81 -2.34 8.75
N THR A 32 -3.50 -3.35 9.30
CA THR A 32 -2.86 -4.50 9.96
C THR A 32 -1.95 -5.25 8.99
N PHE A 33 -2.46 -5.55 7.80
CA PHE A 33 -1.72 -6.23 6.74
C PHE A 33 -0.44 -5.47 6.38
N LEU A 34 -0.52 -4.16 6.14
CA LEU A 34 0.63 -3.35 5.77
C LEU A 34 1.65 -3.24 6.92
N ASN A 35 1.19 -3.06 8.16
CA ASN A 35 2.08 -3.05 9.32
C ASN A 35 2.83 -4.38 9.48
N GLU A 36 2.13 -5.51 9.35
CA GLU A 36 2.74 -6.84 9.42
C GLU A 36 3.71 -7.09 8.24
N LEU A 37 3.42 -6.54 7.06
CA LEU A 37 4.33 -6.60 5.91
C LEU A 37 5.62 -5.85 6.20
N PHE A 38 5.55 -4.61 6.71
CA PHE A 38 6.74 -3.85 7.10
C PHE A 38 7.54 -4.56 8.20
N ALA A 39 6.86 -5.14 9.18
CA ALA A 39 7.49 -5.90 10.26
C ALA A 39 8.28 -7.11 9.74
N CYS A 40 7.88 -7.71 8.62
CA CYS A 40 8.64 -8.80 8.00
C CYS A 40 10.05 -8.36 7.58
N TYR A 41 10.22 -7.08 7.23
CA TYR A 41 11.50 -6.46 6.87
C TYR A 41 12.21 -5.80 8.07
N GLY A 42 11.68 -5.96 9.29
CA GLY A 42 12.29 -5.45 10.51
C GLY A 42 12.13 -3.94 10.71
N THR A 43 11.14 -3.33 10.06
CA THR A 43 10.77 -1.94 10.25
C THR A 43 9.29 -1.83 10.61
N ASP A 44 8.88 -0.67 11.10
CA ASP A 44 7.48 -0.28 11.13
C ASP A 44 7.25 0.87 10.13
N ARG A 45 5.97 1.22 9.93
CA ARG A 45 5.57 2.29 9.01
C ARG A 45 6.12 3.67 9.42
N GLN A 46 6.28 3.96 10.70
CA GLN A 46 6.75 5.27 11.16
C GLN A 46 8.24 5.42 10.86
N ALA A 47 9.03 4.41 11.18
CA ALA A 47 10.45 4.35 10.86
C ALA A 47 10.71 4.36 9.35
N ALA A 48 9.82 3.75 8.55
CA ALA A 48 9.88 3.78 7.09
C ALA A 48 9.38 5.10 6.46
N GLY A 49 8.74 5.99 7.22
CA GLY A 49 8.15 7.23 6.70
C GLY A 49 6.87 7.02 5.89
N VAL A 50 6.12 5.95 6.18
CA VAL A 50 4.86 5.62 5.50
C VAL A 50 3.67 6.24 6.25
N HIS A 51 2.82 6.93 5.49
CA HIS A 51 1.61 7.60 5.95
C HIS A 51 0.38 6.79 5.54
N PHE A 52 -0.55 6.57 6.47
CA PHE A 52 -1.83 5.91 6.18
C PHE A 52 -2.96 6.94 6.09
N GLU A 53 -4.00 6.58 5.34
CA GLU A 53 -5.22 7.39 5.17
C GLU A 53 -4.91 8.84 4.78
N GLU A 54 -3.94 9.00 3.88
CA GLU A 54 -3.51 10.32 3.46
C GLU A 54 -4.64 10.95 2.62
N ASN A 55 -5.16 12.07 3.12
CA ASN A 55 -6.26 12.80 2.52
C ASN A 55 -5.75 13.63 1.34
N GLN A 56 -6.22 13.32 0.13
CA GLN A 56 -5.68 13.90 -1.09
C GLN A 56 -6.77 14.60 -1.90
N PRO A 57 -6.46 15.77 -2.50
CA PRO A 57 -7.37 16.42 -3.44
C PRO A 57 -7.66 15.50 -4.63
N ARG A 58 -8.88 15.55 -5.14
CA ARG A 58 -9.27 14.90 -6.41
C ARG A 58 -9.53 15.94 -7.49
N PRO A 59 -9.36 15.57 -8.78
CA PRO A 59 -9.67 16.44 -9.92
C PRO A 59 -11.10 17.00 -9.94
N ASP A 60 -12.06 16.27 -9.36
CA ASP A 60 -13.47 16.67 -9.31
C ASP A 60 -13.81 17.63 -8.15
N GLY A 61 -12.79 18.15 -7.46
CA GLY A 61 -12.95 19.01 -6.29
C GLY A 61 -13.31 18.26 -5.01
N GLY A 62 -13.44 16.93 -5.07
CA GLY A 62 -13.60 16.06 -3.91
C GLY A 62 -12.29 15.79 -3.17
N ARG A 63 -12.37 14.96 -2.13
CA ARG A 63 -11.19 14.38 -1.47
C ARG A 63 -11.23 12.86 -1.52
N GLY A 64 -10.10 12.26 -1.86
CA GLY A 64 -9.87 10.82 -1.85
C GLY A 64 -8.90 10.46 -0.72
N PHE A 65 -8.94 9.21 -0.30
CA PHE A 65 -7.98 8.67 0.65
C PHE A 65 -7.25 7.53 -0.03
N LEU A 66 -5.92 7.51 0.13
CA LEU A 66 -5.10 6.35 -0.19
C LEU A 66 -4.89 5.56 1.09
N ASP A 67 -4.82 4.24 0.99
CA ASP A 67 -4.55 3.40 2.16
C ASP A 67 -3.15 3.65 2.71
N ALA A 68 -2.14 3.77 1.83
CA ALA A 68 -0.80 4.17 2.24
C ALA A 68 -0.03 4.97 1.18
N LEU A 69 0.79 5.91 1.66
CA LEU A 69 1.77 6.66 0.89
C LEU A 69 3.16 6.49 1.49
N TRP A 70 4.10 6.01 0.69
CA TRP A 70 5.53 6.00 0.96
C TRP A 70 6.21 7.04 0.05
N PRO A 71 6.50 8.24 0.56
CA PRO A 71 7.03 9.34 -0.25
C PRO A 71 8.30 8.95 -1.01
N GLY A 72 8.34 9.24 -2.31
CA GLY A 72 9.46 8.90 -3.19
C GLY A 72 9.57 7.41 -3.55
N HIS A 73 8.66 6.55 -3.09
CA HIS A 73 8.73 5.11 -3.33
C HIS A 73 7.44 4.58 -3.94
N CYS A 74 6.34 4.56 -3.18
CA CYS A 74 5.09 4.03 -3.70
C CYS A 74 3.85 4.60 -3.03
N LEU A 75 2.72 4.48 -3.72
CA LEU A 75 1.39 4.58 -3.13
C LEU A 75 0.73 3.20 -3.20
N ILE A 76 -0.01 2.85 -2.16
CA ILE A 76 -0.66 1.56 -2.03
C ILE A 76 -2.15 1.80 -1.83
N GLU A 77 -2.95 1.18 -2.69
CA GLU A 77 -4.39 1.12 -2.59
C GLU A 77 -4.80 -0.32 -2.30
N MET A 78 -5.42 -0.53 -1.14
CA MET A 78 -5.92 -1.80 -0.69
C MET A 78 -7.32 -2.05 -1.26
N LYS A 79 -7.62 -3.33 -1.47
CA LYS A 79 -8.92 -3.83 -1.90
C LYS A 79 -9.27 -5.08 -1.12
N ARG A 80 -10.57 -5.37 -1.00
CA ARG A 80 -11.06 -6.61 -0.36
C ARG A 80 -10.53 -7.83 -1.11
N PRO A 81 -10.32 -8.98 -0.44
CA PRO A 81 -9.89 -10.22 -1.11
C PRO A 81 -10.78 -10.61 -2.31
N ALA A 82 -12.09 -10.37 -2.23
CA ALA A 82 -13.04 -10.66 -3.31
C ALA A 82 -12.80 -9.86 -4.60
N GLU A 83 -12.09 -8.73 -4.51
CA GLU A 83 -11.76 -7.87 -5.65
C GLU A 83 -10.40 -8.22 -6.29
N ALA A 84 -9.70 -9.26 -5.81
CA ALA A 84 -8.39 -9.66 -6.33
C ALA A 84 -8.41 -9.91 -7.85
N ALA A 85 -9.45 -10.55 -8.39
CA ALA A 85 -9.57 -10.79 -9.83
C ALA A 85 -9.89 -9.51 -10.65
N ARG A 86 -10.28 -8.43 -9.96
CA ARG A 86 -10.74 -7.17 -10.55
C ARG A 86 -9.81 -5.99 -10.28
N LEU A 87 -8.62 -6.22 -9.70
CA LEU A 87 -7.62 -5.16 -9.50
C LEU A 87 -7.38 -4.29 -10.77
N PRO A 88 -7.30 -4.85 -11.99
CA PRO A 88 -7.12 -4.02 -13.19
C PRO A 88 -8.22 -2.96 -13.40
N ALA A 89 -9.46 -3.26 -12.97
CA ALA A 89 -10.59 -2.33 -13.06
C ALA A 89 -10.50 -1.18 -12.05
N HIS A 90 -9.71 -1.33 -10.97
CA HIS A 90 -9.50 -0.32 -9.94
C HIS A 90 -8.27 0.56 -10.20
N ARG A 91 -7.51 0.29 -11.28
CA ARG A 91 -6.24 0.96 -11.56
C ARG A 91 -6.37 2.46 -11.84
N GLN A 92 -7.49 2.88 -12.42
CA GLN A 92 -7.65 4.26 -12.85
C GLN A 92 -7.53 5.25 -11.69
N GLN A 93 -8.18 4.98 -10.56
CA GLN A 93 -8.22 5.90 -9.42
C GLN A 93 -6.81 6.17 -8.83
N PRO A 94 -5.99 5.15 -8.49
CA PRO A 94 -4.64 5.39 -7.98
C PRO A 94 -3.69 5.99 -9.02
N LEU A 95 -3.90 5.73 -10.31
CA LEU A 95 -3.13 6.38 -11.39
C LEU A 95 -3.47 7.86 -11.56
N ASP A 96 -4.74 8.23 -11.40
CA ASP A 96 -5.16 9.63 -11.40
C ASP A 96 -4.46 10.37 -10.25
N TYR A 97 -4.44 9.79 -9.06
CA TYR A 97 -3.67 10.34 -7.96
C TYR A 97 -2.16 10.43 -8.26
N TRP A 98 -1.56 9.36 -8.79
CA TRP A 98 -0.14 9.36 -9.12
C TRP A 98 0.23 10.52 -10.06
N ARG A 99 -0.59 10.77 -11.08
CA ARG A 99 -0.42 11.92 -11.99
C ARG A 99 -0.42 13.26 -11.28
N ASP A 100 -1.29 13.42 -10.29
CA ASP A 100 -1.44 14.65 -9.51
C ASP A 100 -0.47 14.74 -8.31
N SER A 101 0.25 13.66 -7.99
CA SER A 101 1.14 13.58 -6.82
C SER A 101 2.49 14.29 -7.01
N ALA A 102 2.88 14.54 -8.25
CA ALA A 102 4.03 15.38 -8.57
C ALA A 102 3.63 16.85 -8.50
N ASP A 103 4.43 17.65 -7.80
CA ASP A 103 4.24 19.10 -7.73
C ASP A 103 5.55 19.81 -8.05
N ALA A 104 5.61 20.40 -9.25
CA ALA A 104 6.75 21.14 -9.73
C ALA A 104 6.99 22.44 -8.94
N ALA A 105 5.97 23.02 -8.29
CA ALA A 105 6.11 24.23 -7.50
C ALA A 105 6.80 23.96 -6.15
N SER A 106 6.66 22.74 -5.61
CA SER A 106 7.29 22.31 -4.36
C SER A 106 8.46 21.34 -4.56
N ASP A 107 8.90 21.12 -5.80
CA ASP A 107 9.95 20.14 -6.18
C ASP A 107 9.68 18.73 -5.63
N ARG A 108 8.38 18.37 -5.55
CA ARG A 108 7.94 17.07 -5.07
C ARG A 108 7.83 16.11 -6.26
N PRO A 109 8.66 15.07 -6.36
CA PRO A 109 8.52 14.07 -7.40
C PRO A 109 7.28 13.18 -7.15
N ALA A 110 6.72 12.64 -8.23
CA ALA A 110 5.79 11.52 -8.12
C ALA A 110 6.50 10.30 -7.48
N VAL A 111 5.73 9.39 -6.89
CA VAL A 111 6.26 8.11 -6.40
C VAL A 111 6.66 7.20 -7.57
N ASP A 112 7.60 6.29 -7.34
CA ASP A 112 8.08 5.37 -8.39
C ASP A 112 7.05 4.30 -8.77
N TYR A 113 6.20 3.89 -7.81
CA TYR A 113 5.26 2.79 -7.98
C TYR A 113 3.84 3.10 -7.50
N VAL A 114 2.87 2.55 -8.24
CA VAL A 114 1.47 2.42 -7.83
C VAL A 114 1.20 0.95 -7.57
N VAL A 115 0.79 0.61 -6.35
CA VAL A 115 0.54 -0.77 -5.95
C VAL A 115 -0.94 -0.94 -5.64
N LEU A 116 -1.58 -1.88 -6.32
CA LEU A 116 -2.89 -2.38 -5.94
C LEU A 116 -2.72 -3.67 -5.14
N CYS A 117 -3.38 -3.78 -3.99
CA CYS A 117 -3.25 -4.95 -3.14
C CYS A 117 -4.61 -5.47 -2.67
N ALA A 118 -4.91 -6.73 -2.97
CA ALA A 118 -6.06 -7.45 -2.43
C ALA A 118 -5.61 -8.59 -1.49
N PHE A 119 -4.72 -8.26 -0.54
CA PHE A 119 -4.09 -9.18 0.41
C PHE A 119 -3.23 -10.26 -0.27
N ALA A 120 -3.86 -11.35 -0.75
CA ALA A 120 -3.18 -12.47 -1.38
C ALA A 120 -2.72 -12.18 -2.82
N ARG A 121 -3.05 -11.00 -3.36
CA ARG A 121 -2.68 -10.58 -4.71
C ARG A 121 -2.19 -9.12 -4.71
N PHE A 122 -1.10 -8.90 -5.42
CA PHE A 122 -0.57 -7.59 -5.76
C PHE A 122 -0.65 -7.39 -7.27
N GLU A 123 -0.80 -6.13 -7.69
CA GLU A 123 -0.65 -5.65 -9.07
C GLU A 123 0.17 -4.37 -9.07
#